data_AF-B5JQN8-F1
#
_entry.id   AF-B5JQN8-F1
#
_cell.length_a   1.000
_cell.length_b   1.000
_cell.length_c   1.000
_cell.angle_alpha   90.00
_cell.angle_beta   90.00
_cell.angle_gamma   90.00
#
_symmetry.space_group_name_H-M   'P 1'
#
loop_
_entity.id
_entity.type
_entity.pdbx_description
1 polymer ?
#
loop_
_entity_poly.entity_id
_entity_poly.type
_entity_poly.pdbx_seq_one_letter_code
_entity_poly.pdbx_strand_id
1 'polypeptide(L)'
;MNFESDRVKIATALAKCGEYYPSFTYPWKGLEAWMENSSLPQLPLVGYGSLISQASAERTINVDSQSRRKSVRAFGAKRIFNYRMPPSLLQERYHTPLSSPFVAALNCEASGEAEDQFNGILTHVDIDRLDPLREREKHYSLKPIVFTDWEKTDAELQTGYIFELLPNPSVKGYYPYDDSILPHVEYVELCRKGAAAISESFLDFFDTTCILADKTTTLSQYLKRR
;
A
#
# COMPACT_ATOMS: atom_id res chain seq x y z
N MET A 1 25.52 1.39 -18.41
CA MET A 1 24.16 0.82 -18.48
C MET A 1 23.92 0.16 -17.14
N ASN A 2 22.92 0.62 -16.37
CA ASN A 2 22.61 0.03 -15.07
C ASN A 2 21.58 -1.08 -15.29
N PHE A 3 22.05 -2.31 -15.48
CA PHE A 3 21.20 -3.47 -15.82
C PHE A 3 20.04 -3.68 -14.85
N GLU A 4 20.20 -3.32 -13.59
CA GLU A 4 19.14 -3.40 -12.59
C GLU A 4 18.00 -2.41 -12.89
N SER A 5 18.33 -1.19 -13.30
CA SER A 5 17.34 -0.16 -13.69
C SER A 5 16.54 -0.59 -14.91
N ASP A 6 17.18 -1.19 -15.91
CA ASP A 6 16.50 -1.63 -17.13
C ASP A 6 15.56 -2.82 -16.85
N ARG A 7 15.97 -3.75 -15.98
CA ARG A 7 15.11 -4.88 -15.54
C ARG A 7 13.86 -4.40 -14.83
N VAL A 8 13.99 -3.46 -13.89
CA VAL A 8 12.83 -2.89 -13.18
C VAL A 8 11.91 -2.15 -14.15
N LYS A 9 12.45 -1.36 -15.08
CA LYS A 9 11.65 -0.65 -16.09
C LYS A 9 10.82 -1.60 -16.95
N ILE A 10 11.44 -2.67 -17.44
CA ILE A 10 10.73 -3.69 -18.23
C ILE A 10 9.65 -4.37 -17.38
N ALA A 11 9.98 -4.80 -16.17
CA ALA A 11 9.03 -5.47 -15.28
C ALA A 11 7.84 -4.57 -14.94
N THR A 12 8.07 -3.30 -14.60
CA THR A 12 7.01 -2.34 -14.27
C THR A 12 6.13 -2.04 -15.49
N ALA A 13 6.71 -1.95 -16.68
CA ALA A 13 5.95 -1.81 -17.92
C ALA A 13 5.06 -3.04 -18.19
N LEU A 14 5.56 -4.25 -17.94
CA LEU A 14 4.79 -5.49 -18.08
C LEU A 14 3.65 -5.58 -17.07
N ALA A 15 3.89 -5.22 -15.81
CA ALA A 15 2.86 -5.17 -14.78
C ALA A 15 1.72 -4.21 -15.18
N LYS A 16 2.03 -3.10 -15.87
CA LYS A 16 1.04 -2.13 -16.36
C LYS A 16 0.22 -2.60 -17.57
N CYS A 17 0.74 -3.56 -18.35
CA CYS A 17 0.13 -3.99 -19.61
C CYS A 17 -1.25 -4.65 -19.43
N GLY A 18 -1.59 -5.11 -18.22
CA GLY A 18 -2.93 -5.64 -17.89
C GLY A 18 -3.25 -7.00 -18.50
N GLU A 19 -2.49 -7.45 -19.50
CA GLU A 19 -2.63 -8.75 -20.17
C GLU A 19 -2.33 -9.92 -19.22
N TYR A 20 -1.28 -9.78 -18.40
CA TYR A 20 -0.85 -10.82 -17.45
C TYR A 20 -1.36 -10.58 -16.03
N TYR A 21 -1.43 -9.30 -15.63
CA TYR A 21 -1.81 -8.89 -14.29
C TYR A 21 -2.86 -7.76 -14.39
N PRO A 22 -4.15 -8.10 -14.41
CA PRO A 22 -5.20 -7.11 -14.55
C PRO A 22 -5.32 -6.23 -13.30
N SER A 23 -5.73 -4.98 -13.50
CA SER A 23 -6.21 -4.15 -12.37
C SER A 23 -7.65 -4.51 -12.03
N PHE A 24 -8.00 -4.48 -10.75
CA PHE A 24 -9.38 -4.70 -10.31
C PHE A 24 -9.91 -3.46 -9.59
N THR A 25 -10.84 -2.74 -10.22
CA THR A 25 -11.52 -1.62 -9.57
C THR A 25 -12.38 -2.13 -8.43
N TYR A 26 -12.37 -1.45 -7.26
CA TYR A 26 -13.28 -1.77 -6.15
C TYR A 26 -14.73 -1.93 -6.66
N PRO A 27 -15.46 -3.01 -6.30
CA PRO A 27 -15.17 -4.01 -5.26
C PRO A 27 -14.43 -5.26 -5.76
N TRP A 28 -13.56 -5.12 -6.76
CA TRP A 28 -12.71 -6.17 -7.34
C TRP A 28 -13.49 -7.28 -8.06
N LYS A 29 -14.49 -6.90 -8.86
CA LYS A 29 -15.27 -7.86 -9.64
C LYS A 29 -14.37 -8.67 -10.56
N GLY A 30 -14.52 -10.00 -10.52
CA GLY A 30 -13.77 -10.94 -11.37
C GLY A 30 -12.41 -11.36 -10.81
N LEU A 31 -12.00 -10.89 -9.63
CA LEU A 31 -10.74 -11.27 -8.99
C LEU A 31 -10.67 -12.77 -8.73
N GLU A 32 -11.70 -13.35 -8.11
CA GLU A 32 -11.78 -14.76 -7.76
C GLU A 32 -11.64 -15.64 -9.01
N ALA A 33 -12.44 -15.35 -10.05
CA ALA A 33 -12.40 -16.07 -11.32
C ALA A 33 -11.03 -15.95 -12.02
N TRP A 34 -10.39 -14.78 -11.96
CA TRP A 34 -9.04 -14.60 -12.49
C TRP A 34 -8.01 -15.41 -11.72
N MET A 35 -8.08 -15.43 -10.39
CA MET A 35 -7.17 -16.22 -9.54
C MET A 35 -7.32 -17.72 -9.83
N GLU A 36 -8.55 -18.22 -9.94
CA GLU A 36 -8.85 -19.61 -10.30
C GLU A 36 -8.29 -19.96 -11.69
N ASN A 37 -8.57 -19.14 -12.70
CA ASN A 37 -8.09 -19.35 -14.07
C ASN A 37 -6.55 -19.27 -14.18
N SER A 38 -5.92 -18.45 -13.34
CA SER A 38 -4.46 -18.28 -13.30
C SER A 38 -3.78 -19.33 -12.41
N SER A 39 -4.53 -20.27 -11.83
CA SER A 39 -4.02 -21.25 -10.86
C SER A 39 -3.24 -20.59 -9.71
N LEU A 40 -3.70 -19.42 -9.25
CA LEU A 40 -3.12 -18.67 -8.15
C LEU A 40 -3.88 -18.98 -6.86
N PRO A 41 -3.36 -19.87 -5.99
CA PRO A 41 -4.07 -20.27 -4.78
C PRO A 41 -4.20 -19.13 -3.77
N GLN A 42 -3.32 -18.12 -3.87
CA GLN A 42 -3.27 -16.97 -2.97
C GLN A 42 -2.92 -15.71 -3.76
N LEU A 43 -3.47 -14.58 -3.35
CA LEU A 43 -3.16 -13.26 -3.90
C LEU A 43 -1.90 -12.71 -3.21
N PRO A 44 -0.77 -12.53 -3.92
CA PRO A 44 0.38 -11.82 -3.39
C PRO A 44 0.04 -10.32 -3.24
N LEU A 45 0.06 -9.82 -2.01
CA LEU A 45 -0.36 -8.47 -1.64
C LEU A 45 0.74 -7.77 -0.86
N VAL A 46 1.13 -6.57 -1.30
CA VAL A 46 2.13 -5.72 -0.64
C VAL A 46 1.42 -4.68 0.21
N GLY A 47 1.46 -4.86 1.54
CA GLY A 47 0.96 -3.90 2.50
C GLY A 47 1.97 -2.76 2.71
N TYR A 48 1.54 -1.50 2.51
CA TYR A 48 2.42 -0.32 2.54
C TYR A 48 2.10 0.71 3.63
N GLY A 49 0.95 0.59 4.28
CA GLY A 49 0.52 1.45 5.39
C GLY A 49 0.43 0.69 6.71
N SER A 50 -0.71 0.76 7.38
CA SER A 50 -0.88 0.07 8.67
C SER A 50 -0.68 -1.45 8.57
N LEU A 51 -0.85 -2.06 7.39
CA LEU A 51 -0.55 -3.48 7.12
C LEU A 51 0.92 -3.87 7.33
N ILE A 52 1.85 -2.91 7.42
CA ILE A 52 3.22 -3.18 7.84
C ILE A 52 3.26 -3.66 9.30
N SER A 53 2.37 -3.15 10.15
CA SER A 53 2.22 -3.62 11.54
C SER A 53 1.55 -5.00 11.58
N GLN A 54 2.18 -5.96 12.27
CA GLN A 54 1.63 -7.31 12.46
C GLN A 54 0.25 -7.29 13.12
N ALA A 55 0.11 -6.55 14.23
CA ALA A 55 -1.15 -6.43 14.95
C ALA A 55 -2.28 -5.79 14.11
N SER A 56 -1.93 -4.97 13.12
CA SER A 56 -2.94 -4.46 12.18
C SER A 56 -3.27 -5.45 11.07
N ALA A 57 -2.33 -6.31 10.66
CA ALA A 57 -2.55 -7.32 9.63
C ALA A 57 -3.41 -8.48 10.14
N GLU A 58 -3.10 -9.01 11.33
CA GLU A 58 -3.77 -10.16 11.96
C GLU A 58 -5.28 -9.95 12.18
N ARG A 59 -5.73 -8.70 12.29
CA ARG A 59 -7.15 -8.38 12.41
C ARG A 59 -7.96 -8.63 11.14
N THR A 60 -7.33 -8.94 10.00
CA THR A 60 -8.07 -9.05 8.72
C THR A 60 -7.53 -10.12 7.80
N ILE A 61 -6.22 -10.35 7.81
CA ILE A 61 -5.59 -11.41 7.04
C ILE A 61 -5.14 -12.45 8.07
N ASN A 62 -5.50 -13.71 7.86
CA ASN A 62 -5.03 -14.78 8.75
C ASN A 62 -3.52 -14.95 8.53
N VAL A 63 -2.73 -14.36 9.43
CA VAL A 63 -1.27 -14.48 9.42
C VAL A 63 -0.89 -15.72 10.22
N ASP A 64 -1.39 -16.90 9.82
CA ASP A 64 -1.20 -18.13 10.59
C ASP A 64 0.26 -18.63 10.63
N SER A 65 1.19 -17.89 10.01
CA SER A 65 2.62 -18.08 10.24
C SER A 65 3.43 -16.81 9.94
N GLN A 66 4.41 -16.51 10.80
CA GLN A 66 5.45 -15.49 10.52
C GLN A 66 6.16 -15.76 9.18
N SER A 67 6.22 -17.02 8.72
CA SER A 67 6.81 -17.40 7.43
C SER A 67 6.10 -16.83 6.19
N ARG A 68 4.88 -16.28 6.34
CA ARG A 68 4.10 -15.70 5.24
C ARG A 68 4.29 -14.20 5.06
N ARG A 69 4.96 -13.52 5.99
CA ARG A 69 5.22 -12.06 5.90
C ARG A 69 6.68 -11.83 5.58
N LYS A 70 6.94 -11.18 4.43
CA LYS A 70 8.29 -10.84 3.99
C LYS A 70 8.39 -9.34 3.75
N SER A 71 9.47 -8.72 4.23
CA SER A 71 9.80 -7.35 3.86
C SER A 71 10.17 -7.31 2.37
N VAL A 72 9.62 -6.34 1.65
CA VAL A 72 9.85 -6.17 0.21
C VAL A 72 10.10 -4.73 -0.15
N ARG A 73 10.79 -4.52 -1.26
CA ARG A 73 10.85 -3.24 -1.97
C ARG A 73 9.98 -3.35 -3.21
N ALA A 74 9.02 -2.44 -3.35
CA ALA A 74 8.12 -2.34 -4.48
C ALA A 74 8.49 -1.14 -5.38
N PHE A 75 8.23 -1.27 -6.67
CA PHE A 75 8.62 -0.31 -7.72
C PHE A 75 7.42 0.02 -8.62
N GLY A 76 7.42 1.23 -9.19
CA GLY A 76 6.33 1.70 -10.05
C GLY A 76 5.20 2.40 -9.30
N ALA A 77 5.40 2.81 -8.03
CA ALA A 77 4.36 3.47 -7.25
C ALA A 77 4.89 4.35 -6.11
N LYS A 78 4.06 5.32 -5.70
CA LYS A 78 4.34 6.24 -4.59
C LYS A 78 3.40 6.00 -3.43
N ARG A 79 3.90 6.04 -2.20
CA ARG A 79 3.09 6.00 -0.97
C ARG A 79 2.76 7.42 -0.52
N ILE A 80 1.47 7.77 -0.43
CA ILE A 80 0.99 9.16 -0.27
C ILE A 80 -0.04 9.27 0.86
N PHE A 81 0.07 10.30 1.71
CA PHE A 81 -0.97 10.64 2.69
C PHE A 81 -2.11 11.47 2.09
N ASN A 82 -2.85 10.93 1.12
CA ASN A 82 -4.01 11.60 0.51
C ASN A 82 -5.33 10.80 0.63
N TYR A 83 -5.34 9.76 1.47
CA TYR A 83 -6.60 9.10 1.86
C TYR A 83 -7.18 9.78 3.09
N ARG A 84 -8.24 10.57 2.93
CA ARG A 84 -9.05 11.06 4.04
C ARG A 84 -9.63 9.84 4.78
N MET A 85 -9.48 9.77 6.09
CA MET A 85 -10.12 8.71 6.87
C MET A 85 -11.63 8.98 7.02
N PRO A 86 -12.49 7.93 7.01
CA PRO A 86 -13.92 8.10 7.22
C PRO A 86 -14.21 8.73 8.60
N PRO A 87 -15.24 9.58 8.73
CA PRO A 87 -15.64 10.18 10.00
C PRO A 87 -15.83 9.18 11.14
N SER A 88 -16.46 8.02 10.87
CA SER A 88 -16.64 6.96 11.86
C SER A 88 -15.30 6.42 12.37
N LEU A 89 -14.34 6.17 11.48
CA LEU A 89 -13.00 5.72 11.86
C LEU A 89 -12.28 6.76 12.73
N LEU A 90 -12.36 8.04 12.35
CA LEU A 90 -11.74 9.13 13.12
C LEU A 90 -12.32 9.25 14.53
N GLN A 91 -13.64 9.14 14.68
CA GLN A 91 -14.31 9.32 15.97
C GLN A 91 -14.21 8.08 16.87
N GLU A 92 -14.48 6.90 16.32
CA GLU A 92 -14.60 5.66 17.09
C GLU A 92 -13.23 5.09 17.49
N ARG A 93 -12.24 5.18 16.59
CA ARG A 93 -10.92 4.56 16.80
C ARG A 93 -9.84 5.55 17.24
N TYR A 94 -9.85 6.75 16.66
CA TYR A 94 -8.78 7.73 16.86
C TYR A 94 -9.22 8.94 17.70
N HIS A 95 -10.49 8.97 18.13
CA HIS A 95 -11.08 10.05 18.92
C HIS A 95 -10.75 11.46 18.39
N THR A 96 -10.62 11.60 17.07
CA THR A 96 -10.17 12.83 16.41
C THR A 96 -11.37 13.68 16.00
N PRO A 97 -11.38 14.99 16.34
CA PRO A 97 -12.44 15.89 15.90
C PRO A 97 -12.55 15.96 14.38
N LEU A 98 -13.77 16.00 13.84
CA LEU A 98 -13.99 16.07 12.39
C LEU A 98 -13.46 17.35 11.74
N SER A 99 -13.23 18.40 12.54
CA SER A 99 -12.61 19.65 12.11
C SER A 99 -11.08 19.58 12.04
N SER A 100 -10.46 18.49 12.48
CA SER A 100 -9.01 18.33 12.45
C SER A 100 -8.51 18.29 11.01
N PRO A 101 -7.41 19.00 10.68
CA PRO A 101 -6.73 18.82 9.39
C PRO A 101 -5.89 17.52 9.34
N PHE A 102 -5.61 16.89 10.49
CA PHE A 102 -4.77 15.70 10.62
C PHE A 102 -5.60 14.42 10.48
N VAL A 103 -6.07 14.14 9.27
CA VAL A 103 -7.03 13.06 8.98
C VAL A 103 -6.57 12.12 7.86
N ALA A 104 -5.37 12.31 7.34
CA ALA A 104 -4.86 11.52 6.24
C ALA A 104 -4.27 10.17 6.71
N ALA A 105 -4.72 9.12 6.06
CA ALA A 105 -4.11 7.80 6.00
C ALA A 105 -3.39 7.61 4.65
N LEU A 106 -2.77 6.46 4.48
CA LEU A 106 -1.95 6.16 3.30
C LEU A 106 -2.76 5.59 2.14
N ASN A 107 -2.52 6.17 0.97
CA ASN A 107 -2.79 5.66 -0.35
C ASN A 107 -1.48 5.18 -1.01
N CYS A 108 -1.59 4.41 -2.09
CA CYS A 108 -0.49 4.15 -3.01
C CYS A 108 -0.92 4.45 -4.44
N GLU A 109 -0.21 5.35 -5.13
CA GLU A 109 -0.50 5.72 -6.52
C GLU A 109 0.45 4.97 -7.47
N ALA A 110 -0.10 4.14 -8.36
CA ALA A 110 0.67 3.38 -9.34
C ALA A 110 1.09 4.30 -10.50
N SER A 111 2.34 4.78 -10.47
CA SER A 111 2.89 5.66 -11.50
C SER A 111 3.35 4.89 -12.75
N GLY A 112 3.88 3.68 -12.54
CA GLY A 112 4.58 2.91 -13.56
C GLY A 112 6.04 3.34 -13.77
N GLU A 113 6.54 4.30 -12.99
CA GLU A 113 7.92 4.78 -13.07
C GLU A 113 8.82 3.94 -12.15
N ALA A 114 9.89 3.37 -12.68
CA ALA A 114 10.76 2.46 -11.93
C ALA A 114 11.45 3.14 -10.74
N GLU A 115 11.67 4.44 -10.84
CA GLU A 115 12.28 5.30 -9.84
C GLU A 115 11.34 5.55 -8.63
N ASP A 116 10.03 5.38 -8.83
CA ASP A 116 9.04 5.47 -7.76
C ASP A 116 8.98 4.14 -7.02
N GLN A 117 9.48 4.16 -5.79
CA GLN A 117 9.63 2.96 -4.98
C GLN A 117 9.21 3.22 -3.54
N PHE A 118 8.76 2.15 -2.89
CA PHE A 118 8.46 2.16 -1.47
C PHE A 118 8.75 0.76 -0.89
N ASN A 119 8.89 0.68 0.43
CA ASN A 119 9.02 -0.57 1.14
C ASN A 119 7.70 -0.99 1.79
N GLY A 120 7.46 -2.30 1.85
CA GLY A 120 6.24 -2.86 2.40
C GLY A 120 6.41 -4.28 2.91
N ILE A 121 5.30 -4.91 3.24
CA ILE A 121 5.24 -6.30 3.66
C ILE A 121 4.42 -7.09 2.64
N LEU A 122 5.05 -8.05 1.98
CA LEU A 122 4.38 -9.07 1.19
C LEU A 122 3.63 -10.02 2.13
N THR A 123 2.35 -10.22 1.84
CA THR A 123 1.49 -11.24 2.45
C THR A 123 0.75 -11.98 1.34
N HIS A 124 0.39 -13.23 1.58
CA HIS A 124 -0.42 -14.02 0.64
C HIS A 124 -1.83 -14.17 1.21
N VAL A 125 -2.83 -13.73 0.44
CA VAL A 125 -4.23 -13.73 0.86
C VAL A 125 -4.96 -14.90 0.19
N ASP A 126 -5.48 -15.81 1.00
CA ASP A 126 -6.32 -16.91 0.53
C ASP A 126 -7.64 -16.39 -0.05
N ILE A 127 -8.20 -17.11 -1.04
CA ILE A 127 -9.44 -16.70 -1.73
C ILE A 127 -10.62 -16.53 -0.76
N ASP A 128 -10.71 -17.36 0.28
CA ASP A 128 -11.75 -17.31 1.33
C ASP A 128 -11.61 -16.09 2.26
N ARG A 129 -10.49 -15.35 2.17
CA ARG A 129 -10.24 -14.11 2.93
C ARG A 129 -10.46 -12.85 2.13
N LEU A 130 -10.81 -12.95 0.85
CA LEU A 130 -11.04 -11.77 0.01
C LEU A 130 -12.22 -10.93 0.50
N ASP A 131 -13.31 -11.54 0.98
CA ASP A 131 -14.48 -10.79 1.47
C ASP A 131 -14.19 -9.93 2.71
N PRO A 132 -13.62 -10.47 3.81
CA PRO A 132 -13.19 -9.65 4.94
C PRO A 132 -12.20 -8.55 4.56
N LEU A 133 -11.29 -8.84 3.62
CA LEU A 133 -10.31 -7.87 3.14
C LEU A 133 -10.96 -6.75 2.33
N ARG A 134 -11.91 -7.09 1.46
CA ARG A 134 -12.73 -6.17 0.65
C ARG A 134 -13.57 -5.24 1.51
N GLU A 135 -14.08 -5.74 2.63
CA GLU A 135 -14.81 -4.93 3.61
C GLU A 135 -13.90 -3.96 4.39
N ARG A 136 -12.66 -4.35 4.65
CA ARG A 136 -11.67 -3.48 5.30
C ARG A 136 -11.16 -2.39 4.35
N GLU A 137 -10.81 -2.78 3.13
CA GLU A 137 -10.11 -1.92 2.16
C GLU A 137 -11.10 -1.26 1.19
N LYS A 138 -12.23 -0.80 1.74
CA LYS A 138 -13.29 -0.12 1.00
C LYS A 138 -12.71 1.02 0.16
N HIS A 139 -13.20 1.13 -1.06
CA HIS A 139 -12.82 2.14 -2.06
C HIS A 139 -11.45 1.95 -2.73
N TYR A 140 -10.58 1.09 -2.21
CA TYR A 140 -9.32 0.79 -2.87
C TYR A 140 -9.52 -0.18 -4.03
N SER A 141 -8.95 0.16 -5.18
CA SER A 141 -8.75 -0.76 -6.29
C SER A 141 -7.48 -1.58 -6.06
N LEU A 142 -7.39 -2.77 -6.66
CA LEU A 142 -6.15 -3.53 -6.71
C LEU A 142 -5.38 -3.16 -7.97
N LYS A 143 -4.10 -2.80 -7.81
CA LYS A 143 -3.18 -2.55 -8.91
C LYS A 143 -2.00 -3.51 -8.85
N PRO A 144 -1.56 -4.03 -10.00
CA PRO A 144 -0.35 -4.83 -10.05
C PRO A 144 0.86 -3.98 -9.70
N ILE A 145 1.82 -4.57 -8.98
CA ILE A 145 3.08 -3.93 -8.60
C ILE A 145 4.22 -4.93 -8.77
N VAL A 146 5.40 -4.43 -9.14
CA VAL A 146 6.63 -5.22 -9.13
C VAL A 146 7.32 -5.03 -7.80
N PHE A 147 7.86 -6.12 -7.23
CA PHE A 147 8.62 -6.06 -6.00
C PHE A 147 9.79 -7.05 -5.99
N THR A 148 10.72 -6.83 -5.07
CA THR A 148 11.80 -7.77 -4.73
C THR A 148 11.94 -7.90 -3.22
N ASP A 149 12.65 -8.92 -2.76
CA ASP A 149 12.97 -9.13 -1.35
C ASP A 149 13.79 -7.95 -0.82
N TRP A 150 13.40 -7.40 0.32
CA TRP A 150 14.05 -6.21 0.89
C TRP A 150 15.52 -6.46 1.29
N GLU A 151 15.83 -7.67 1.76
CA GLU A 151 17.16 -8.01 2.29
C GLU A 151 18.12 -8.51 1.20
N LYS A 152 17.64 -8.73 -0.03
CA LYS A 152 18.42 -9.34 -1.11
C LYS A 152 18.49 -8.44 -2.32
N THR A 153 19.65 -7.83 -2.54
CA THR A 153 19.90 -6.96 -3.69
C THR A 153 19.77 -7.68 -5.04
N ASP A 154 20.06 -8.97 -5.09
CA ASP A 154 20.02 -9.77 -6.32
C ASP A 154 18.76 -10.65 -6.45
N ALA A 155 17.74 -10.41 -5.62
CA ALA A 155 16.51 -11.19 -5.66
C ALA A 155 15.73 -10.97 -6.97
N GLU A 156 15.03 -12.03 -7.38
CA GLU A 156 14.17 -12.01 -8.55
C GLU A 156 13.00 -11.03 -8.37
N LEU A 157 12.69 -10.28 -9.43
CA LEU A 157 11.52 -9.42 -9.46
C LEU A 157 10.26 -10.27 -9.59
N GLN A 158 9.31 -10.02 -8.70
CA GLN A 158 8.03 -10.68 -8.66
C GLN A 158 6.91 -9.66 -8.88
N THR A 159 5.73 -10.14 -9.26
CA THR A 159 4.54 -9.29 -9.38
C THR A 159 3.54 -9.66 -8.30
N GLY A 160 2.94 -8.64 -7.69
CA GLY A 160 1.82 -8.79 -6.76
C GLY A 160 0.89 -7.60 -6.87
N TYR A 161 0.16 -7.33 -5.80
CA TYR A 161 -0.86 -6.28 -5.80
C TYR A 161 -0.66 -5.28 -4.67
N ILE A 162 -1.07 -4.05 -4.92
CA ILE A 162 -1.25 -2.98 -3.93
C ILE A 162 -2.70 -2.50 -3.97
N PHE A 163 -3.12 -1.88 -2.88
CA PHE A 163 -4.30 -1.05 -2.84
C PHE A 163 -3.99 0.34 -3.41
N GLU A 164 -4.81 0.81 -4.34
CA GLU A 164 -4.78 2.18 -4.85
C GLU A 164 -6.17 2.80 -4.74
N LEU A 165 -6.25 3.96 -4.10
CA LEU A 165 -7.42 4.81 -4.11
C LEU A 165 -7.34 5.72 -5.34
N LEU A 166 -8.26 5.50 -6.27
CA LEU A 166 -8.39 6.35 -7.44
C LEU A 166 -9.04 7.70 -7.05
N PRO A 167 -8.74 8.79 -7.76
CA PRO A 167 -9.49 10.05 -7.67
C PRO A 167 -10.91 9.84 -8.22
N ASN A 168 -11.77 9.17 -7.44
CA ASN A 168 -13.11 8.80 -7.85
C ASN A 168 -14.11 9.85 -7.33
N PRO A 169 -15.13 10.27 -8.12
CA PRO A 169 -16.25 11.05 -7.61
C PRO A 169 -16.86 10.42 -6.36
N SER A 170 -17.43 11.28 -5.51
CA SER A 170 -17.91 10.94 -4.17
C SER A 170 -18.60 9.59 -4.08
N VAL A 171 -18.22 8.76 -3.11
CA VAL A 171 -19.01 7.58 -2.75
C VAL A 171 -20.05 8.02 -1.73
N LYS A 172 -21.31 8.17 -2.16
CA LYS A 172 -22.42 8.63 -1.29
C LYS A 172 -22.11 9.96 -0.55
N GLY A 173 -21.48 10.92 -1.23
CA GLY A 173 -21.11 12.22 -0.66
C GLY A 173 -19.79 12.23 0.13
N TYR A 174 -19.11 11.09 0.25
CA TYR A 174 -17.78 10.99 0.85
C TYR A 174 -16.68 11.06 -0.21
N TYR A 175 -15.67 11.91 0.02
CA TYR A 175 -14.50 12.09 -0.84
C TYR A 175 -13.27 11.53 -0.13
N PRO A 176 -12.90 10.26 -0.40
CA PRO A 176 -11.76 9.64 0.25
C PRO A 176 -10.43 10.21 -0.25
N TYR A 177 -10.38 10.72 -1.49
CA TYR A 177 -9.17 11.28 -2.09
C TYR A 177 -9.11 12.78 -1.81
N ASP A 178 -8.04 13.24 -1.15
CA ASP A 178 -7.87 14.65 -0.80
C ASP A 178 -6.39 15.03 -0.71
N ASP A 179 -5.95 15.94 -1.58
CA ASP A 179 -4.56 16.41 -1.66
C ASP A 179 -4.27 17.63 -0.74
N SER A 180 -5.21 17.99 0.15
CA SER A 180 -5.11 19.17 1.04
C SER A 180 -5.02 18.85 2.54
N ILE A 181 -5.03 17.57 2.90
CA ILE A 181 -5.05 17.10 4.30
C ILE A 181 -3.66 16.76 4.83
N LEU A 182 -3.55 16.72 6.16
CA LEU A 182 -2.31 16.37 6.85
C LEU A 182 -2.34 14.95 7.41
N PRO A 183 -1.17 14.28 7.54
CA PRO A 183 -1.08 12.95 8.13
C PRO A 183 -1.67 12.89 9.53
N HIS A 184 -2.53 11.91 9.78
CA HIS A 184 -3.05 11.64 11.12
C HIS A 184 -1.93 11.11 12.03
N VAL A 185 -1.69 11.77 13.16
CA VAL A 185 -0.50 11.57 14.01
C VAL A 185 -0.38 10.12 14.49
N GLU A 186 -1.41 9.58 15.14
CA GLU A 186 -1.35 8.20 15.67
C GLU A 186 -1.25 7.13 14.56
N TYR A 187 -1.72 7.46 13.36
CA TYR A 187 -1.64 6.54 12.22
C TYR A 187 -0.23 6.53 11.63
N VAL A 188 0.42 7.70 11.56
CA VAL A 188 1.86 7.80 11.23
C VAL A 188 2.67 6.98 12.23
N GLU A 189 2.44 7.15 13.53
CA GLU A 189 3.14 6.40 14.57
C GLU A 189 2.94 4.89 14.46
N LEU A 190 1.70 4.44 14.18
CA LEU A 190 1.40 3.03 13.94
C LEU A 190 2.21 2.46 12.76
N CYS A 191 2.26 3.18 11.64
CA CYS A 191 3.01 2.73 10.46
C CYS A 191 4.52 2.72 10.72
N ARG A 192 5.05 3.79 11.32
CA ARG A 192 6.48 3.92 11.66
C ARG A 192 6.91 2.88 12.67
N LYS A 193 6.10 2.58 13.69
CA LYS A 193 6.37 1.48 14.64
C LYS A 193 6.44 0.12 13.93
N GLY A 194 5.55 -0.11 12.96
CA GLY A 194 5.60 -1.31 12.12
C GLY A 194 6.89 -1.40 11.30
N ALA A 195 7.30 -0.28 10.68
CA ALA A 195 8.54 -0.20 9.91
C ALA A 195 9.80 -0.39 10.78
N ALA A 196 9.84 0.27 11.94
CA ALA A 196 10.94 0.19 12.90
C ALA A 196 11.13 -1.22 13.48
N ALA A 197 10.06 -2.02 13.56
CA ALA A 197 10.14 -3.40 14.02
C ALA A 197 10.82 -4.34 13.01
N ILE A 198 11.03 -3.91 11.76
CA ILE A 198 11.75 -4.66 10.73
C ILE A 198 13.24 -4.32 10.81
N SER A 199 13.59 -3.06 10.58
CA SER A 199 14.95 -2.52 10.77
C SER A 199 14.95 -1.00 10.75
N GLU A 200 16.05 -0.38 11.20
CA GLU A 200 16.27 1.07 11.10
C GLU A 200 16.30 1.53 9.63
N SER A 201 17.00 0.82 8.76
CA SER A 201 17.04 1.14 7.33
C SER A 201 15.68 1.03 6.64
N PHE A 202 14.82 0.12 7.10
CA PHE A 202 13.44 0.01 6.63
C PHE A 202 12.61 1.22 7.09
N LEU A 203 12.76 1.68 8.34
CA LEU A 203 12.11 2.90 8.81
C LEU A 203 12.58 4.15 8.05
N ASP A 204 13.89 4.30 7.84
CA ASP A 204 14.44 5.46 7.13
C ASP A 204 13.95 5.50 5.68
N PHE A 205 13.94 4.36 5.01
CA PHE A 205 13.37 4.24 3.68
C PHE A 205 11.86 4.54 3.69
N PHE A 206 11.15 4.12 4.74
CA PHE A 206 9.74 4.44 4.91
C PHE A 206 9.51 5.96 4.97
N ASP A 207 10.23 6.64 5.87
CA ASP A 207 10.09 8.08 6.12
C ASP A 207 10.52 8.93 4.91
N THR A 208 11.48 8.45 4.10
CA THR A 208 11.99 9.19 2.94
C THR A 208 11.19 8.98 1.66
N THR A 209 10.56 7.81 1.48
CA THR A 209 9.75 7.50 0.28
C THR A 209 8.25 7.77 0.46
N CYS A 210 7.80 7.96 1.70
CA CYS A 210 6.43 8.35 1.99
C CYS A 210 6.26 9.86 1.80
N ILE A 211 5.25 10.28 1.02
CA ILE A 211 4.98 11.70 0.71
C ILE A 211 3.64 12.15 1.27
N LEU A 212 3.53 13.45 1.55
CA LEU A 212 2.29 14.09 2.01
C LEU A 212 1.31 14.29 0.84
N ALA A 213 0.09 14.73 1.18
CA ALA A 213 -0.98 15.01 0.23
C ALA A 213 -0.59 16.05 -0.85
N ASP A 214 0.36 16.93 -0.54
CA ASP A 214 0.95 17.91 -1.48
C ASP A 214 1.85 17.29 -2.56
N LYS A 215 2.06 15.97 -2.52
CA LYS A 215 2.87 15.16 -3.42
C LYS A 215 4.33 15.55 -3.54
N THR A 216 4.83 16.38 -2.64
CA THR A 216 6.17 16.97 -2.71
C THR A 216 6.93 16.84 -1.40
N THR A 217 6.27 17.06 -0.27
CA THR A 217 6.90 16.96 1.06
C THR A 217 7.00 15.51 1.47
N THR A 218 8.20 15.02 1.79
CA THR A 218 8.38 13.69 2.36
C THR A 218 7.99 13.65 3.84
N LEU A 219 7.63 12.48 4.36
CA LEU A 219 7.32 12.30 5.77
C LEU A 219 8.53 12.70 6.64
N SER A 220 9.76 12.36 6.23
CA SER A 220 10.99 12.78 6.91
C SER A 220 11.11 14.30 6.99
N GLN A 221 10.84 15.02 5.90
CA GLN A 221 10.86 16.50 5.89
C GLN A 221 9.78 17.09 6.80
N TYR A 222 8.58 16.50 6.80
CA TYR A 222 7.47 16.91 7.66
C TYR A 222 7.80 16.73 9.15
N LEU A 223 8.35 15.56 9.53
CA LEU A 223 8.69 15.24 10.92
C LEU A 223 9.79 16.14 11.48
N LYS A 224 10.75 16.60 10.66
CA LYS A 224 11.81 17.53 11.07
C LYS A 224 11.34 18.95 11.38
N ARG A 225 10.14 19.33 10.90
CA ARG A 225 9.58 20.68 11.07
C ARG A 225 8.64 20.80 12.27
N ARG A 226 8.33 19.69 12.94
CA ARG A 226 7.50 19.63 14.14
C ARG A 226 8.36 19.60 15.39
#